data_AF-A0AAV6XJ89-F1
#
_entry.id   AF-A0AAV6XJ89-F1
#
_cell.length_a   1.000
_cell.length_b   1.000
_cell.length_c   1.000
_cell.angle_alpha   90.00
_cell.angle_beta   90.00
_cell.angle_gamma   90.00
#
_symmetry.space_group_name_H-M   'P 1'
#
loop_
_entity.id
_entity.type
_entity.pdbx_description
1 polymer ?
#
loop_
_entity_poly.entity_id
_entity_poly.type
_entity_poly.pdbx_seq_one_letter_code
_entity_poly.pdbx_strand_id
1 'polypeptide(L)'
;MAEIVIILTLDKTIIELNIDNWMVDELGCTDLFNQQLPTMPWNSLMERMMKELHAQGKTIEDIKKVLRRIPYILGLFLQFKKPML
;
A
#
# COMPACT_ATOMS: atom_id res chain seq x y z
N MET A 1 -26.52 17.81 -19.01
CA MET A 1 -25.46 18.03 -18.01
C MET A 1 -24.52 16.84 -18.08
N ALA A 2 -23.22 17.07 -18.19
CA ALA A 2 -22.23 16.01 -18.07
C ALA A 2 -21.79 15.95 -16.61
N GLU A 3 -21.95 14.79 -15.97
CA GLU A 3 -21.41 14.56 -14.63
C GLU A 3 -19.89 14.38 -14.75
N ILE A 4 -19.13 15.14 -13.96
CA ILE A 4 -17.68 14.99 -13.89
C ILE A 4 -17.38 13.82 -12.94
N VAL A 5 -16.71 12.79 -13.46
CA VAL A 5 -16.22 11.65 -12.67
C VAL A 5 -14.71 11.78 -12.51
N ILE A 6 -14.23 11.73 -11.27
CA ILE A 6 -12.80 11.74 -10.93
C ILE A 6 -12.43 10.35 -10.41
N ILE A 7 -11.42 9.71 -11.01
CA ILE A 7 -10.89 8.42 -10.58
C ILE A 7 -9.48 8.65 -10.03
N LEU A 8 -9.26 8.28 -8.77
CA LEU A 8 -7.98 8.39 -8.10
C LEU A 8 -7.44 7.01 -7.77
N THR A 9 -6.11 6.87 -7.84
CA THR A 9 -5.42 5.75 -7.21
C THR A 9 -5.28 6.01 -5.69
N LEU A 10 -5.05 4.96 -4.92
CA LEU A 10 -4.82 5.06 -3.46
C LEU A 10 -3.38 5.49 -3.18
N ASP A 11 -2.43 4.66 -3.61
CA ASP A 11 -1.01 4.84 -3.38
C ASP A 11 -0.50 6.18 -3.91
N LYS A 12 0.25 6.89 -3.07
CA LYS A 12 0.87 8.19 -3.36
C LYS A 12 -0.11 9.30 -3.81
N THR A 13 -1.42 9.10 -3.65
CA THR A 13 -2.47 10.07 -4.02
C THR A 13 -3.43 10.34 -2.86
N ILE A 14 -4.04 9.29 -2.31
CA ILE A 14 -4.89 9.37 -1.11
C ILE A 14 -4.05 9.13 0.16
N ILE A 15 -3.05 8.25 0.06
CA ILE A 15 -2.09 7.96 1.12
C ILE A 15 -0.68 8.34 0.67
N GLU A 16 0.22 8.63 1.61
CA GLU A 16 1.57 9.13 1.29
C GLU A 16 2.52 8.04 0.77
N LEU A 17 2.16 6.77 0.98
CA LEU A 17 3.04 5.62 0.81
C LEU A 17 2.58 4.72 -0.34
N ASN A 18 3.43 3.73 -0.67
CA ASN A 18 3.05 2.55 -1.45
C ASN A 18 2.75 1.40 -0.49
N ILE A 19 1.55 0.82 -0.57
CA ILE A 19 1.08 -0.19 0.41
C ILE A 19 1.92 -1.46 0.38
N ASP A 20 2.34 -1.90 -0.81
CA ASP A 20 3.17 -3.10 -0.95
C ASP A 20 4.48 -2.97 -0.16
N ASN A 21 5.19 -1.87 -0.36
CA ASN A 21 6.42 -1.56 0.38
C ASN A 21 6.17 -1.43 1.88
N TRP A 22 5.10 -0.73 2.26
CA TRP A 22 4.74 -0.56 3.67
C TRP A 22 4.47 -1.91 4.35
N MET A 23 3.77 -2.83 3.67
CA MET A 23 3.51 -4.16 4.18
C MET A 23 4.78 -4.99 4.31
N VAL A 24 5.65 -4.98 3.29
CA VAL A 24 6.93 -5.69 3.33
C VAL A 24 7.77 -5.22 4.51
N ASP A 25 7.80 -3.91 4.75
CA ASP A 25 8.59 -3.33 5.85
C ASP A 25 8.01 -3.67 7.22
N GLU A 26 6.75 -3.31 7.43
CA GLU A 26 6.10 -3.46 8.74
C GLU A 26 5.86 -4.91 9.17
N LEU A 27 5.89 -5.86 8.22
CA LEU A 27 5.74 -7.28 8.52
C LEU A 27 7.07 -8.04 8.55
N GLY A 28 8.20 -7.38 8.29
CA GLY A 28 9.54 -7.94 8.50
C GLY A 28 10.10 -8.73 7.30
N CYS A 29 9.74 -8.36 6.07
CA CYS A 29 10.26 -8.97 4.84
C CYS A 29 11.28 -8.11 4.09
N THR A 30 11.67 -6.94 4.61
CA THR A 30 12.54 -5.96 3.92
C THR A 30 13.85 -6.56 3.40
N ASP A 31 14.56 -7.33 4.23
CA ASP A 31 15.85 -7.88 3.84
C ASP A 31 15.72 -8.89 2.70
N LEU A 32 14.76 -9.82 2.82
CA LEU A 32 14.49 -10.81 1.78
C LEU A 32 14.02 -10.13 0.50
N PHE A 33 13.13 -9.14 0.62
CA PHE A 33 12.65 -8.37 -0.51
C PHE A 33 13.80 -7.69 -1.27
N ASN A 34 14.67 -6.97 -0.57
CA ASN A 34 15.80 -6.26 -1.17
C ASN A 34 16.79 -7.21 -1.87
N GLN A 35 17.01 -8.40 -1.31
CA GLN A 35 17.84 -9.42 -1.95
C GLN A 35 17.23 -9.98 -3.24
N GLN A 36 15.89 -10.06 -3.32
CA GLN A 36 15.18 -10.68 -4.45
C GLN A 36 14.69 -9.67 -5.49
N LEU A 37 14.63 -8.38 -5.14
CA LEU A 37 14.26 -7.30 -6.05
C LEU A 37 15.03 -7.30 -7.39
N PRO A 38 16.35 -7.57 -7.46
CA PRO A 38 17.06 -7.61 -8.74
C PRO A 38 16.86 -8.91 -9.54
N THR A 39 16.23 -9.95 -8.97
CA THR A 39 16.20 -11.29 -9.57
C THR A 39 14.87 -11.67 -10.20
N MET A 40 13.78 -10.93 -9.91
CA MET A 40 12.45 -11.26 -10.42
C MET A 40 11.54 -10.03 -10.59
N PRO A 41 10.50 -10.13 -11.45
CA PRO A 41 9.51 -9.07 -11.60
C PRO A 41 8.74 -8.79 -10.30
N TRP A 42 8.28 -7.55 -10.14
CA TRP A 42 7.56 -7.06 -8.95
C TRP A 42 6.42 -7.98 -8.50
N ASN A 43 5.53 -8.39 -9.41
CA ASN A 43 4.36 -9.19 -9.04
C ASN A 43 4.75 -10.58 -8.51
N SER A 44 5.75 -11.21 -9.14
CA SER A 44 6.29 -12.49 -8.68
C SER A 44 7.02 -12.34 -7.33
N LEU A 45 7.69 -11.21 -7.12
CA LEU A 45 8.31 -10.88 -5.84
C LEU A 45 7.26 -10.73 -4.74
N MET A 46 6.20 -9.95 -4.99
CA MET A 46 5.11 -9.76 -4.04
C MET A 46 4.37 -11.06 -3.74
N GLU A 47 4.13 -11.92 -4.73
CA GLU A 47 3.58 -13.26 -4.51
C GLU A 47 4.47 -14.08 -3.56
N ARG A 48 5.79 -14.01 -3.74
CA ARG A 48 6.75 -14.65 -2.84
C ARG A 48 6.73 -14.05 -1.44
N MET A 49 6.64 -12.72 -1.30
CA MET A 49 6.55 -12.06 0.00
C MET A 49 5.30 -12.53 0.77
N MET A 50 4.15 -12.66 0.10
CA MET A 50 2.94 -13.18 0.74
C MET A 50 3.10 -14.62 1.25
N LYS A 51 3.79 -15.48 0.50
CA LYS A 51 4.11 -16.85 0.94
C LYS A 51 5.07 -16.86 2.14
N GLU A 52 6.07 -15.99 2.12
CA GLU A 52 7.02 -15.84 3.23
C GLU A 52 6.32 -15.36 4.51
N LEU A 53 5.50 -14.32 4.42
CA LEU A 53 4.70 -13.81 5.53
C LEU A 53 3.81 -14.90 6.14
N HIS A 54 3.18 -15.71 5.29
CA HIS A 54 2.40 -16.86 5.73
C HIS A 54 3.27 -17.90 6.45
N ALA A 55 4.45 -18.23 5.92
CA ALA A 55 5.39 -19.18 6.54
C ALA A 55 5.91 -18.69 7.91
N GLN A 56 6.06 -17.37 8.08
CA GLN A 56 6.41 -16.73 9.36
C GLN A 56 5.23 -16.64 10.36
N GLY A 57 4.06 -17.17 10.00
CA GLY A 57 2.87 -17.18 10.86
C GLY A 57 2.15 -15.84 10.94
N LYS A 58 2.42 -14.89 10.04
CA LYS A 58 1.67 -13.62 9.99
C LYS A 58 0.23 -13.88 9.62
N THR A 59 -0.67 -13.27 10.37
CA THR A 59 -2.12 -13.44 10.19
C THR A 59 -2.73 -12.24 9.46
N ILE A 60 -3.96 -12.43 8.97
CA ILE A 60 -4.76 -11.32 8.44
C ILE A 60 -4.96 -10.21 9.50
N GLU A 61 -4.99 -10.56 10.79
CA GLU A 61 -5.13 -9.56 11.85
C GLU A 61 -3.86 -8.70 12.00
N ASP A 62 -2.69 -9.27 11.76
CA ASP A 62 -1.44 -8.50 11.73
C ASP A 62 -1.41 -7.55 10.54
N ILE A 63 -1.87 -8.00 9.37
CA ILE A 63 -2.03 -7.14 8.19
C ILE A 63 -2.98 -5.97 8.51
N LYS A 64 -4.13 -6.22 9.15
CA LYS A 64 -5.06 -5.14 9.55
C LYS A 64 -4.42 -4.14 10.49
N LYS A 65 -3.63 -4.59 11.47
CA LYS A 65 -2.90 -3.70 12.40
C LYS A 65 -1.90 -2.81 11.67
N VAL A 66 -1.22 -3.33 10.65
CA VAL A 66 -0.30 -2.56 9.79
C VAL A 66 -1.06 -1.53 8.95
N LEU A 67 -2.15 -1.92 8.30
CA LEU A 67 -2.93 -1.03 7.44
C LEU A 67 -3.56 0.15 8.22
N ARG A 68 -3.95 -0.06 9.48
CA ARG A 68 -4.48 1.01 10.35
C ARG A 68 -3.46 2.10 10.69
N ARG A 69 -2.16 1.85 10.47
CA ARG A 69 -1.08 2.81 10.74
C ARG A 69 -0.66 3.62 9.52
N ILE A 70 -1.30 3.41 8.36
CA ILE A 70 -0.96 4.14 7.13
C ILE A 70 -1.30 5.64 7.29
N PRO A 71 -0.37 6.56 7.00
CA PRO A 71 -0.62 7.99 6.96
C PRO A 71 -1.47 8.38 5.73
N TYR A 72 -2.46 9.24 5.95
CA TYR A 72 -3.32 9.81 4.91
C TYR A 72 -2.81 11.18 4.44
N ILE A 73 -2.97 11.46 3.14
CA ILE A 73 -2.69 12.79 2.58
C ILE A 73 -3.81 13.75 2.99
N LEU A 74 -3.56 14.56 4.03
CA LEU A 74 -4.54 15.50 4.58
C LEU A 74 -5.03 16.54 3.55
N GLY A 75 -4.14 16.98 2.64
CA GLY A 75 -4.43 18.02 1.66
C GLY A 75 -5.52 17.64 0.66
N LEU A 76 -5.66 16.35 0.32
CA LEU A 76 -6.65 15.87 -0.63
C LEU A 76 -8.08 16.03 -0.09
N PHE A 77 -8.29 15.68 1.18
CA PHE A 77 -9.60 15.79 1.83
C PHE A 77 -10.09 17.24 1.95
N LEU A 78 -9.17 18.20 2.03
CA LEU A 78 -9.50 19.62 2.07
C LEU A 78 -9.95 20.15 0.69
N GLN A 79 -9.47 19.57 -0.40
CA GLN A 79 -9.87 19.98 -1.76
C GLN A 79 -11.28 19.51 -2.12
N PHE A 80 -11.67 18.30 -1.71
CA PHE A 80 -13.03 17.78 -1.97
C PHE A 80 -14.13 18.42 -1.12
N LYS A 81 -13.79 19.16 -0.07
CA LYS A 81 -14.77 19.93 0.72
C LYS A 81 -15.11 21.29 0.12
N LYS A 82 -14.40 21.75 -0.92
CA LYS A 82 -14.77 22.97 -1.65
C LYS A 82 -15.79 22.60 -2.72
N PRO A 83 -16.87 23.40 -2.91
CA PRO A 83 -17.76 23.19 -4.04
C PRO A 83 -16.94 23.30 -5.33
N MET A 84 -16.94 22.22 -6.13
CA MET A 84 -16.50 22.30 -7.52
C MET A 84 -17.53 23.18 -8.23
N LEU A 85 -17.10 24.37 -8.64
CA LEU A 85 -17.87 25.32 -9.46
C LEU A 85 -18.34 24.68 -10.76
#